data_AF-A0A524LV39-F1
#
_entry.id   AF-A0A524LV39-F1
#
_cell.length_a   1.000
_cell.length_b   1.000
_cell.length_c   1.000
_cell.angle_alpha   90.00
_cell.angle_beta   90.00
_cell.angle_gamma   90.00
#
_symmetry.space_group_name_H-M   'P 1'
#
loop_
_entity.id
_entity.type
_entity.pdbx_description
1 polymer ?
#
loop_
_entity_poly.entity_id
_entity_poly.type
_entity_poly.pdbx_seq_one_letter_code
_entity_poly.pdbx_strand_id
1 'polypeptide(L)' 'MASKAISVGVGIPMIVVGALMAWLWAPLEVDMQSTVEFVGSLIGILGVVFFISGLFYTKEPVMH' A
#
# COMPACT_ATOMS: atom_id res chain seq x y z
N MET A 1 7.35 -8.28 -17.17
CA MET A 1 7.24 -9.24 -16.06
C MET A 1 6.95 -8.45 -14.80
N ALA A 2 5.79 -8.63 -14.18
CA ALA A 2 5.45 -7.91 -12.95
C ALA A 2 6.54 -8.12 -11.88
N SER A 3 6.94 -7.02 -11.22
CA SER A 3 7.90 -7.05 -10.12
C SER A 3 7.26 -7.67 -8.89
N LYS A 4 7.58 -8.94 -8.59
CA LYS A 4 7.15 -9.60 -7.35
C LYS A 4 7.56 -8.81 -6.11
N ALA A 5 8.74 -8.20 -6.11
CA ALA A 5 9.24 -7.40 -4.99
C ALA A 5 8.35 -6.18 -4.72
N ILE A 6 7.91 -5.48 -5.78
CA ILE A 6 7.06 -4.29 -5.61
C ILE A 6 5.62 -4.71 -5.34
N SER A 7 5.04 -5.59 -6.16
CA SER A 7 3.62 -5.96 -6.03
C SER A 7 3.34 -6.76 -4.76
N VAL A 8 4.09 -7.83 -4.50
CA VAL A 8 3.86 -8.73 -3.35
C VAL A 8 4.63 -8.28 -2.11
N GLY A 9 5.84 -7.76 -2.28
CA GLY A 9 6.68 -7.34 -1.15
C GLY A 9 6.28 -6.00 -0.53
N VAL A 10 5.67 -5.09 -1.29
CA VAL A 10 5.34 -3.73 -0.82
C VAL A 10 3.87 -3.40 -1.01
N GLY A 11 3.35 -3.47 -2.25
CA GLY A 11 2.00 -3.02 -2.60
C GLY A 11 0.90 -3.74 -1.81
N ILE A 12 0.86 -5.07 -1.86
CA ILE A 12 -0.16 -5.86 -1.14
C ILE A 12 -0.11 -5.61 0.39
N PRO A 13 1.05 -5.71 1.07
CA PRO A 13 1.14 -5.40 2.50
C PRO A 13 0.64 -4.00 2.85
N MET A 14 1.01 -2.98 2.07
CA MET A 14 0.55 -1.60 2.31
C MET A 14 -0.97 -1.46 2.15
N ILE A 15 -1.57 -2.09 1.15
CA ILE A 15 -3.04 -2.09 0.98
C ILE A 15 -3.71 -2.70 2.20
N VAL A 16 -3.22 -3.85 2.65
CA VAL A 16 -3.80 -4.57 3.80
C VAL A 16 -3.66 -3.74 5.08
N VAL A 17 -2.46 -3.22 5.37
CA VAL A 17 -2.23 -2.40 6.57
C VAL A 17 -3.07 -1.13 6.53
N GLY A 18 -3.12 -0.44 5.40
CA GLY A 18 -3.94 0.76 5.24
C GLY A 18 -5.44 0.51 5.46
N ALA A 19 -5.96 -0.57 4.88
CA ALA A 19 -7.35 -0.97 5.06
C ALA A 19 -7.68 -1.35 6.51
N LEU A 20 -6.79 -2.10 7.18
CA LEU A 20 -6.96 -2.45 8.60
C LEU A 20 -6.91 -1.22 9.50
N MET A 21 -6.01 -0.26 9.22
CA MET A 21 -5.96 0.99 9.98
C MET A 21 -7.22 1.82 9.80
N ALA A 22 -7.66 2.03 8.56
CA ALA A 22 -8.83 2.87 8.28
C ALA A 22 -10.14 2.23 8.78
N TRP A 23 -10.29 0.92 8.65
CA TRP A 23 -11.56 0.25 8.93
C TRP A 23 -11.66 -0.32 10.34
N LEU A 24 -10.57 -0.85 10.89
CA LEU A 24 -10.58 -1.53 12.18
C LEU A 24 -9.98 -0.67 13.30
N TRP A 25 -8.87 0.03 13.03
CA TRP A 25 -8.21 0.86 14.07
C TRP A 25 -8.90 2.21 14.23
N ALA A 26 -9.21 2.93 13.16
CA ALA A 26 -9.79 4.28 13.28
C ALA A 26 -11.04 4.35 14.19
N PRO A 27 -12.01 3.40 14.12
CA PRO A 27 -13.16 3.41 15.03
C PRO A 27 -12.83 3.13 16.50
N LEU A 28 -11.64 2.58 16.79
CA LEU A 28 -11.17 2.30 18.16
C LEU A 28 -10.42 3.49 18.78
N GLU A 29 -10.02 4.47 17.97
CA GLU A 29 -9.34 5.67 18.43
C GLU A 29 -10.33 6.81 18.66
N VAL A 30 -10.58 7.16 19.92
CA VAL A 30 -11.61 8.13 20.31
C VAL A 30 -11.19 9.56 20.02
N ASP A 31 -9.92 9.90 20.28
CA ASP A 31 -9.42 11.27 20.18
C ASP A 31 -8.89 11.59 18.76
N MET A 32 -8.44 10.57 18.04
CA MET A 32 -7.74 10.72 16.76
C MET A 32 -8.38 9.98 15.58
N GLN A 33 -9.63 9.53 15.69
CA GLN A 33 -10.34 8.74 14.68
C GLN A 33 -10.08 9.22 13.24
N SER A 34 -10.36 10.50 12.95
CA SER A 34 -10.24 11.07 11.60
C SER A 34 -8.80 11.10 11.08
N THR A 35 -7.82 11.24 11.98
CA THR A 35 -6.40 11.22 11.63
C THR A 35 -5.97 9.79 11.30
N VAL A 36 -6.39 8.81 12.10
CA VAL A 36 -6.07 7.38 11.86
C VAL A 36 -6.73 6.89 10.57
N GLU A 37 -7.98 7.30 10.32
CA GLU A 37 -8.68 7.00 9.07
C GLU A 37 -7.96 7.60 7.85
N PHE A 38 -7.55 8.87 7.94
CA PHE A 38 -6.80 9.53 6.88
C PHE A 38 -5.43 8.87 6.62
N VAL A 39 -4.67 8.56 7.68
CA VAL A 39 -3.37 7.90 7.55
C VAL A 39 -3.52 6.49 6.97
N GLY A 40 -4.49 5.72 7.48
CA GLY A 40 -4.78 4.37 6.97
C GLY A 40 -5.18 4.37 5.50
N SER A 41 -6.08 5.27 5.11
CA SER A 41 -6.51 5.40 3.72
C SER A 41 -5.38 5.88 2.79
N LEU A 42 -4.54 6.81 3.25
CA LEU A 42 -3.35 7.25 2.50
C LEU A 42 -2.37 6.08 2.27
N ILE A 43 -2.07 5.30 3.31
CA ILE A 43 -1.21 4.10 3.20
C ILE A 43 -1.82 3.10 2.20
N GLY A 44 -3.13 2.87 2.27
CA GLY A 44 -3.83 1.97 1.37
C GLY A 44 -3.74 2.42 -0.10
N ILE A 45 -3.99 3.70 -0.36
CA ILE A 45 -3.90 4.28 -1.72
C ILE A 45 -2.46 4.19 -2.26
N LEU A 46 -1.45 4.53 -1.44
CA LEU A 46 -0.05 4.36 -1.82
C LEU A 46 0.29 2.90 -2.14
N GLY A 47 -0.27 1.95 -1.38
CA GLY A 47 -0.15 0.53 -1.65
C GLY A 47 -0.71 0.15 -3.02
N VAL A 48 -1.85 0.70 -3.41
CA VAL A 48 -2.43 0.50 -4.76
C VAL A 48 -1.51 1.07 -5.84
N VAL A 49 -0.97 2.27 -5.64
CA VAL A 49 -0.02 2.88 -6.59
C VAL A 49 1.20 1.98 -6.78
N PHE A 50 1.84 1.54 -5.68
CA PHE A 50 2.97 0.62 -5.77
C PHE A 50 2.59 -0.71 -6.40
N PHE A 51 1.43 -1.27 -6.07
CA PHE A 51 0.98 -2.52 -6.67
C PHE A 51 0.86 -2.41 -8.20
N ILE A 52 0.21 -1.36 -8.69
CA ILE A 52 0.08 -1.05 -10.12
C ILE A 52 1.46 -0.82 -10.76
N SER A 53 2.31 0.01 -10.16
CA SER A 53 3.68 0.23 -10.63
C SER A 53 4.47 -1.08 -10.72
N GLY A 54 4.29 -1.99 -9.75
CA GLY A 54 4.89 -3.31 -9.76
C GLY A 54 4.39 -4.20 -10.90
N LEU A 55 3.10 -4.14 -11.24
CA LEU A 55 2.53 -4.90 -12.37
C LEU A 55 3.14 -4.46 -13.72
N PHE A 56 3.30 -3.15 -13.90
CA PHE A 56 3.84 -2.56 -15.12
C PHE A 56 5.36 -2.40 -15.12
N TYR A 57 6.04 -2.82 -14.06
CA TYR A 57 7.48 -2.73 -13.98
C TYR A 57 8.14 -3.60 -15.06
N THR A 58 8.89 -2.95 -15.94
CA THR A 58 9.78 -3.61 -16.92
C THR A 58 11.20 -3.46 -16.44
N LYS A 59 11.89 -4.59 -16.22
CA LYS A 59 13.33 -4.58 -16.01
C LYS A 59 13.99 -4.13 -17.30
N GLU A 60 14.76 -3.05 -17.26
CA GLU A 60 15.72 -2.78 -18.33
C GLU A 60 16.76 -3.91 -18.33
N PRO A 61 17.10 -4.48 -19.51
CA PRO A 61 18.13 -5.50 -19.58
C PRO A 61 19.46 -4.89 -19.16
N VAL A 62 20.08 -5.45 -18.11
CA VAL A 62 21.43 -5.07 -17.70
C VAL A 62 22.38 -5.57 -18.79
N MET A 63 22.77 -4.67 -19.70
CA MET A 63 23.79 -4.92 -20.71
C MET A 63 25.14 -4.85 -19.99
N HIS A 64 25.74 -6.02 -19.71
CA HIS A 64 27.13 -6.16 -19.28
C HIS A 64 28.06 -6.30 -20.49
#